data_AF-A0A497IH75-F1
#
_entry.id   AF-A0A497IH75-F1
#
_cell.length_a   1.000
_cell.length_b   1.000
_cell.length_c   1.000
_cell.angle_alpha   90.00
_cell.angle_beta   90.00
_cell.angle_gamma   90.00
#
_symmetry.space_group_name_H-M   'P 1'
#
loop_
_entity.id
_entity.type
_entity.pdbx_description
1 polymer ?
#
loop_
_entity_poly.entity_id
_entity_poly.type
_entity_poly.pdbx_seq_one_letter_code
_entity_poly.pdbx_strand_id
1 'polypeptide(L)'
;MIKKTDSLRAGLKPLLAKTLENALAHRIAKDFPRIGGPRICKLCAEMIMEVVHNHIRSKDYVHHGQIVWTAVSIDNPPVRHKKMADTDLVTVVLDASTAEDIQSRIDRVPPPQWRLRKAIRMCRQAYEQGGLLTNQNLSEILNFADSLIAQLLANHERQTKTLIPRRGTIHDIGSA
;
A
#
# COMPACT_ATOMS: atom_id res chain seq x y z
N MET A 1 54.53 -22.33 8.51
CA MET A 1 53.24 -22.87 8.03
C MET A 1 52.62 -21.87 7.07
N ILE A 2 52.59 -22.17 5.76
CA ILE A 2 51.92 -21.33 4.76
C ILE A 2 50.42 -21.62 4.89
N LYS A 3 49.63 -20.61 5.31
CA LYS A 3 48.16 -20.71 5.26
C LYS A 3 47.77 -20.89 3.80
N LYS A 4 47.31 -22.09 3.41
CA LYS A 4 46.66 -22.32 2.12
C LYS A 4 45.44 -21.41 2.07
N THR A 5 45.52 -20.32 1.32
CA THR A 5 44.39 -19.42 1.10
C THR A 5 43.33 -20.21 0.32
N ASP A 6 42.14 -20.33 0.90
CA ASP A 6 40.99 -20.97 0.28
C ASP A 6 40.57 -20.16 -0.97
N SER A 7 41.08 -20.57 -2.13
CA SER A 7 40.90 -19.88 -3.41
C SER A 7 39.45 -19.89 -3.88
N LEU A 8 38.70 -20.95 -3.56
CA LEU A 8 37.26 -21.04 -3.82
C LEU A 8 36.52 -19.97 -3.03
N ARG A 9 36.78 -19.87 -1.73
CA ARG A 9 36.17 -18.85 -0.88
C ARG A 9 36.57 -17.44 -1.31
N ALA A 10 37.82 -17.22 -1.70
CA ALA A 10 38.29 -15.92 -2.19
C ALA A 10 37.59 -15.49 -3.50
N GLY A 11 37.38 -16.42 -4.44
CA GLY A 11 36.71 -16.15 -5.71
C GLY A 11 35.19 -15.97 -5.59
N LEU A 12 34.53 -16.75 -4.72
CA LEU A 12 33.07 -16.73 -4.57
C LEU A 12 32.56 -15.62 -3.65
N LYS A 13 33.33 -15.22 -2.63
CA LYS A 13 32.89 -14.21 -1.64
C LYS A 13 32.47 -12.86 -2.26
N PRO A 14 33.17 -12.30 -3.27
CA PRO A 14 32.73 -11.06 -3.94
C PRO A 14 31.38 -11.20 -4.65
N LEU A 15 30.97 -12.40 -5.04
CA LEU A 15 29.67 -12.61 -5.69
C LEU A 15 28.50 -12.31 -4.75
N LEU A 16 28.68 -12.48 -3.43
CA LEU A 16 27.68 -12.08 -2.43
C LEU A 16 27.44 -10.56 -2.41
N ALA A 17 28.37 -9.76 -2.93
CA ALA A 17 28.21 -8.32 -3.01
C ALA A 17 27.32 -7.88 -4.20
N LYS A 18 26.97 -8.79 -5.12
CA LYS A 18 26.11 -8.50 -6.29
C LYS A 18 24.64 -8.44 -5.90
N THR A 19 24.28 -7.45 -5.09
CA THR A 19 22.90 -7.19 -4.65
C THR A 19 22.45 -5.80 -5.07
N LEU A 20 21.14 -5.61 -5.22
CA LEU A 20 20.56 -4.28 -5.48
C LEU A 20 20.87 -3.31 -4.33
N GLU A 21 20.81 -3.78 -3.09
CA GLU A 21 21.20 -3.01 -1.90
C GLU A 21 22.63 -2.45 -2.02
N ASN A 22 23.61 -3.28 -2.38
CA ASN A 22 24.99 -2.82 -2.53
C ASN A 22 25.15 -1.87 -3.73
N ALA A 23 24.41 -2.09 -4.81
CA ALA A 23 24.40 -1.19 -5.96
C ALA A 23 23.84 0.20 -5.61
N LEU A 24 22.75 0.24 -4.82
CA LEU A 24 22.16 1.48 -4.29
C LEU A 24 23.14 2.19 -3.33
N ALA A 25 23.72 1.46 -2.38
CA ALA A 25 24.68 2.04 -1.43
C ALA A 25 25.90 2.64 -2.16
N HIS A 26 26.42 1.95 -3.17
CA HIS A 26 27.50 2.46 -4.02
C HIS A 26 27.09 3.72 -4.79
N ARG A 27 25.88 3.73 -5.36
CA ARG A 27 25.35 4.88 -6.11
C ARG A 27 25.18 6.11 -5.21
N ILE A 28 24.65 5.92 -4.00
CA ILE A 28 24.49 6.98 -3.00
C ILE A 28 25.85 7.57 -2.61
N ALA A 29 26.82 6.72 -2.31
CA ALA A 29 28.17 7.17 -1.96
C ALA A 29 28.85 7.95 -3.10
N LYS A 30 28.61 7.54 -4.34
CA LYS A 30 29.18 8.16 -5.54
C LYS A 30 28.54 9.53 -5.84
N ASP A 31 27.22 9.62 -5.84
CA ASP A 31 26.50 10.82 -6.26
C ASP A 31 26.33 11.82 -5.10
N PHE A 32 26.36 11.35 -3.84
CA PHE A 32 26.20 12.16 -2.63
C PHE A 32 27.35 11.94 -1.64
N PRO A 33 28.61 12.28 -1.98
CA PRO A 33 29.78 11.96 -1.15
C PRO A 33 29.78 12.60 0.25
N ARG A 34 28.93 13.62 0.49
CA ARG A 34 28.78 14.29 1.79
C ARG A 34 27.67 13.71 2.67
N ILE A 35 26.91 12.72 2.19
CA ILE A 35 25.77 12.14 2.93
C ILE A 35 26.22 11.32 4.15
N GLY A 36 27.42 10.76 4.10
CA GLY A 36 28.02 10.00 5.19
C GLY A 36 28.96 8.90 4.70
N GLY A 37 29.59 8.21 5.66
CA GLY A 37 30.46 7.08 5.37
C GLY A 37 29.71 5.82 4.88
N PRO A 38 30.42 4.72 4.59
CA PRO A 38 29.85 3.50 4.02
C PRO A 38 28.66 2.92 4.80
N ARG A 39 28.70 3.02 6.14
CA ARG A 39 27.61 2.56 7.01
C ARG A 39 26.31 3.33 6.79
N ILE A 40 26.39 4.65 6.63
CA ILE A 40 25.22 5.50 6.38
C ILE A 40 24.64 5.21 4.99
N CYS A 41 25.51 5.08 3.98
CA CYS A 41 25.07 4.74 2.62
C CYS A 41 24.36 3.38 2.55
N LYS A 42 24.83 2.38 3.32
CA LYS A 42 24.16 1.07 3.43
C LYS A 42 22.78 1.19 4.08
N LEU A 43 22.68 1.91 5.20
CA LEU A 43 21.41 2.14 5.87
C LEU A 43 20.39 2.85 4.94
N CYS A 44 20.84 3.87 4.19
CA CYS A 44 19.97 4.52 3.20
C CYS A 44 19.50 3.55 2.11
N ALA A 45 20.37 2.65 1.63
CA ALA A 45 19.99 1.64 0.66
C ALA A 45 18.98 0.64 1.24
N GLU A 46 19.16 0.20 2.48
CA GLU A 46 18.20 -0.65 3.21
C GLU A 46 16.83 0.02 3.30
N MET A 47 16.77 1.29 3.70
CA MET A 47 15.51 2.07 3.75
C MET A 47 14.83 2.21 2.38
N ILE A 48 15.60 2.41 1.30
CA ILE A 48 15.05 2.44 -0.06
C ILE A 48 14.47 1.08 -0.44
N MET A 49 15.16 -0.01 -0.11
CA MET A 49 14.67 -1.36 -0.37
C MET A 49 13.37 -1.64 0.38
N GLU A 50 13.24 -1.19 1.63
CA GLU A 50 11.98 -1.27 2.40
C GLU A 50 10.84 -0.53 1.69
N VAL A 51 11.08 0.70 1.21
CA VAL A 51 10.09 1.47 0.45
C VAL A 51 9.70 0.74 -0.84
N VAL A 52 10.67 0.22 -1.58
CA VAL A 52 10.42 -0.52 -2.84
C VAL A 52 9.60 -1.77 -2.58
N HIS A 53 9.94 -2.57 -1.57
CA HIS A 53 9.18 -3.76 -1.20
C HIS A 53 7.77 -3.44 -0.71
N ASN A 54 7.57 -2.27 -0.09
CA ASN A 54 6.24 -1.80 0.29
C ASN A 54 5.39 -1.42 -0.93
N HIS A 55 5.99 -0.90 -2.01
CA HIS A 55 5.26 -0.41 -3.19
C HIS A 55 5.10 -1.43 -4.31
N ILE A 56 5.94 -2.47 -4.36
CA ILE A 56 5.89 -3.51 -5.39
C ILE A 56 5.25 -4.77 -4.81
N ARG A 57 4.15 -5.22 -5.44
CA ARG A 57 3.60 -6.57 -5.24
C ARG A 57 3.97 -7.44 -6.45
N SER A 58 4.48 -8.64 -6.21
CA SER A 58 4.68 -9.59 -7.32
C SER A 58 3.33 -9.92 -7.95
N LYS A 59 3.32 -10.04 -9.28
CA LYS A 59 2.13 -10.39 -10.08
C LYS A 59 1.50 -11.70 -9.61
N ASP A 60 2.29 -12.61 -9.04
CA ASP A 60 1.83 -13.90 -8.52
C ASP A 60 0.84 -13.76 -7.36
N TYR A 61 0.78 -12.59 -6.72
CA TYR A 61 -0.11 -12.29 -5.59
C TYR A 61 -1.34 -11.46 -5.99
N VAL A 62 -1.58 -11.25 -7.30
CA VAL A 62 -2.71 -10.48 -7.81
C VAL A 62 -3.49 -11.31 -8.81
N HIS A 63 -4.75 -11.59 -8.50
CA HIS A 63 -5.64 -12.37 -9.36
C HIS A 63 -6.46 -11.49 -10.33
N HIS A 64 -7.08 -12.13 -11.31
CA HIS A 64 -8.00 -11.45 -12.22
C HIS A 64 -9.10 -10.71 -11.45
N GLY A 65 -9.38 -9.46 -11.85
CA GLY A 65 -10.36 -8.62 -11.19
C GLY A 65 -9.85 -7.90 -9.95
N GLN A 66 -8.59 -8.11 -9.54
CA GLN A 66 -7.96 -7.37 -8.45
C GLN A 66 -7.13 -6.19 -8.96
N ILE A 67 -6.97 -5.18 -8.12
CA ILE A 67 -6.08 -4.04 -8.35
C ILE A 67 -5.12 -3.86 -7.18
N VAL A 68 -3.96 -3.32 -7.47
CA VAL A 68 -3.01 -2.83 -6.47
C VAL A 68 -3.26 -1.34 -6.27
N TRP A 69 -3.46 -0.92 -5.03
CA TRP A 69 -3.74 0.47 -4.68
C TRP A 69 -2.88 0.92 -3.50
N THR A 70 -2.49 2.19 -3.48
CA THR A 70 -1.75 2.78 -2.37
C THR A 70 -2.71 3.53 -1.46
N ALA A 71 -2.84 3.07 -0.21
CA ALA A 71 -3.72 3.62 0.81
C ALA A 71 -2.91 4.30 1.93
N VAL A 72 -3.59 5.11 2.75
CA VAL A 72 -2.97 5.72 3.94
C VAL A 72 -2.82 4.64 5.01
N SER A 73 -1.66 4.57 5.67
CA SER A 73 -1.44 3.63 6.77
C SER A 73 -2.38 3.91 7.94
N ILE A 74 -2.91 2.84 8.56
CA ILE A 74 -3.70 2.92 9.79
C ILE A 74 -2.91 3.59 10.93
N ASP A 75 -1.61 3.32 11.00
CA ASP A 75 -0.69 3.81 12.04
C ASP A 75 -0.24 5.27 11.82
N ASN A 76 -0.77 5.94 10.80
CA ASN A 76 -0.39 7.30 10.44
C ASN A 76 -1.58 8.28 10.55
N PRO A 77 -2.02 8.61 11.79
CA PRO A 77 -3.14 9.52 11.99
C PRO A 77 -2.84 10.93 11.45
N PRO A 78 -3.88 11.69 11.06
CA PRO A 78 -3.74 13.05 10.56
C PRO A 78 -3.20 13.96 11.66
N VAL A 79 -2.24 14.81 11.30
CA VAL A 79 -1.73 15.88 12.15
C VAL A 79 -1.95 17.20 11.41
N ARG A 80 -2.22 18.27 12.17
CA ARG A 80 -2.44 19.61 11.59
C ARG A 80 -1.26 19.97 10.68
N HIS A 81 -1.57 20.44 9.47
CA HIS A 81 -0.60 20.83 8.43
C HIS A 81 0.24 19.70 7.81
N LYS A 82 -0.01 18.42 8.16
CA LYS A 82 0.64 17.28 7.52
C LYS A 82 0.17 17.14 6.07
N LYS A 83 1.11 17.12 5.13
CA LYS A 83 0.80 16.93 3.70
C LYS A 83 0.71 15.44 3.37
N MET A 84 0.06 15.11 2.26
CA MET A 84 0.04 13.74 1.74
C MET A 84 1.45 13.21 1.46
N ALA A 85 2.38 14.08 1.03
CA ALA A 85 3.78 13.72 0.80
C ALA A 85 4.51 13.25 2.07
N ASP A 86 4.01 13.62 3.25
CA ASP A 86 4.58 13.26 4.56
C ASP A 86 3.76 12.16 5.25
N THR A 87 2.79 11.56 4.55
CA THR A 87 1.87 10.54 5.08
C THR A 87 2.42 9.15 4.77
N ASP A 88 2.43 8.26 5.77
CA ASP A 88 2.88 6.90 5.53
C ASP A 88 1.81 6.17 4.72
N LEU A 89 2.27 5.49 3.67
CA LEU A 89 1.42 4.80 2.72
C LEU A 89 1.70 3.30 2.77
N VAL A 90 0.66 2.52 2.51
CA VAL A 90 0.74 1.06 2.39
C VAL A 90 0.05 0.62 1.11
N THR A 91 0.69 -0.32 0.40
CA THR A 91 0.11 -0.91 -0.80
C THR A 91 -0.78 -2.10 -0.44
N VAL A 92 -2.02 -2.02 -0.89
CA VAL A 92 -3.09 -3.00 -0.65
C VAL A 92 -3.59 -3.59 -1.97
N VAL A 93 -4.10 -4.83 -1.90
CA VAL A 93 -4.78 -5.49 -3.02
C VAL A 93 -6.28 -5.45 -2.79
N LEU A 94 -7.05 -4.99 -3.78
CA LEU A 94 -8.50 -4.78 -3.68
C LEU A 94 -9.24 -5.53 -4.79
N ASP A 95 -10.38 -6.12 -4.46
CA ASP A 95 -11.25 -6.78 -5.43
C ASP A 95 -12.08 -5.75 -6.19
N ALA A 96 -11.55 -5.29 -7.33
CA ALA A 96 -12.20 -4.36 -8.24
C ALA A 96 -13.28 -5.00 -9.12
N SER A 97 -13.28 -6.31 -9.31
CA SER A 97 -14.35 -7.00 -10.03
C SER A 97 -14.41 -8.45 -9.61
N THR A 98 -15.55 -8.87 -9.06
CA THR A 98 -15.78 -10.25 -8.63
C THR A 98 -16.89 -10.91 -9.47
N ALA A 99 -16.98 -12.23 -9.43
CA ALA A 99 -18.09 -12.96 -10.04
C ALA A 99 -19.45 -12.51 -9.49
N GLU A 100 -19.53 -12.21 -8.19
CA GLU A 100 -20.75 -11.69 -7.54
C GLU A 100 -21.18 -10.33 -8.13
N ASP A 101 -20.23 -9.44 -8.41
CA ASP A 101 -20.54 -8.13 -9.02
C ASP A 101 -21.11 -8.31 -10.44
N ILE A 102 -20.56 -9.25 -11.21
CA ILE A 102 -21.03 -9.56 -12.57
C ILE A 102 -22.43 -10.17 -12.49
N GLN A 103 -22.63 -11.15 -11.61
CA GLN A 103 -23.92 -11.82 -11.41
C GLN A 103 -24.99 -10.82 -10.98
N SER A 104 -24.66 -9.91 -10.05
CA SER A 104 -25.57 -8.84 -9.63
C SER A 104 -26.04 -7.96 -10.79
N ARG A 105 -25.18 -7.73 -11.80
CA ARG A 105 -25.55 -6.98 -13.00
C ARG A 105 -26.45 -7.79 -13.92
N ILE A 106 -26.17 -9.09 -14.09
CA ILE A 106 -27.02 -10.02 -14.85
C ILE A 106 -28.42 -10.07 -14.24
N ASP A 107 -28.50 -10.16 -12.92
CA ASP A 107 -29.73 -10.23 -12.13
C ASP A 107 -30.45 -8.87 -12.00
N ARG A 108 -29.91 -7.82 -12.62
CA ARG A 108 -30.46 -6.45 -12.58
C ARG A 108 -30.65 -5.90 -11.17
N VAL A 109 -29.76 -6.29 -10.24
CA VAL A 109 -29.72 -5.71 -8.89
C VAL A 109 -29.55 -4.19 -9.02
N PRO A 110 -30.34 -3.38 -8.28
CA PRO A 110 -30.26 -1.92 -8.38
C PRO A 110 -28.83 -1.40 -8.18
N PRO A 111 -28.34 -0.47 -9.04
CA PRO A 111 -26.98 0.04 -8.98
C PRO A 111 -26.48 0.50 -7.60
N PRO A 112 -27.29 1.24 -6.79
CA PRO A 112 -26.87 1.63 -5.45
C PRO A 112 -26.43 0.46 -4.55
N GLN A 113 -27.05 -0.71 -4.70
CA GLN A 113 -26.79 -1.87 -3.83
C GLN A 113 -25.44 -2.53 -4.12
N TRP A 114 -25.16 -2.88 -5.37
CA TRP A 114 -23.87 -3.51 -5.70
C TRP A 114 -22.70 -2.52 -5.61
N ARG A 115 -22.92 -1.22 -5.86
CA ARG A 115 -21.91 -0.18 -5.62
C ARG A 115 -21.54 -0.07 -4.15
N LEU A 116 -22.55 -0.07 -3.27
CA LEU A 116 -22.33 -0.07 -1.82
C LEU A 116 -21.57 -1.31 -1.35
N ARG A 117 -21.98 -2.51 -1.79
CA ARG A 117 -21.26 -3.76 -1.45
C ARG A 117 -19.79 -3.68 -1.85
N LYS A 118 -19.51 -3.23 -3.07
CA LYS A 118 -18.16 -3.07 -3.59
C LYS A 118 -17.32 -2.07 -2.80
N ALA A 119 -17.89 -0.91 -2.45
CA ALA A 119 -17.21 0.09 -1.64
C ALA A 119 -16.88 -0.44 -0.23
N ILE A 120 -17.83 -1.12 0.43
CA ILE A 120 -17.62 -1.73 1.76
C ILE A 120 -16.53 -2.80 1.69
N ARG A 121 -16.58 -3.68 0.67
CA ARG A 121 -15.58 -4.74 0.46
C ARG A 121 -14.17 -4.14 0.37
N MET A 122 -13.98 -3.11 -0.46
CA MET A 122 -12.69 -2.47 -0.63
C MET A 122 -12.17 -1.79 0.65
N CYS A 123 -13.05 -1.12 1.41
CA CYS A 123 -12.65 -0.54 2.70
C CYS A 123 -12.17 -1.61 3.70
N ARG A 124 -12.89 -2.74 3.79
CA ARG A 124 -12.50 -3.84 4.67
C ARG A 124 -11.19 -4.49 4.24
N GLN A 125 -11.04 -4.78 2.95
CA GLN A 125 -9.80 -5.34 2.40
C GLN A 125 -8.60 -4.43 2.62
N ALA A 126 -8.76 -3.12 2.44
CA ALA A 126 -7.70 -2.17 2.75
C ALA A 126 -7.35 -2.22 4.24
N TYR A 127 -8.36 -2.18 5.11
CA TYR A 127 -8.18 -2.18 6.56
C TYR A 127 -7.45 -3.43 7.07
N GLU A 128 -7.84 -4.61 6.59
CA GLU A 128 -7.20 -5.89 6.91
C GLU A 128 -5.72 -5.93 6.50
N GLN A 129 -5.32 -5.10 5.52
CA GLN A 129 -3.94 -4.95 5.04
C GLN A 129 -3.21 -3.73 5.66
N GLY A 130 -3.78 -3.12 6.71
CA GLY A 130 -3.22 -1.96 7.40
C GLY A 130 -3.43 -0.62 6.69
N GLY A 131 -4.26 -0.59 5.65
CA GLY A 131 -4.54 0.60 4.85
C GLY A 131 -5.94 1.18 5.06
N LEU A 132 -6.09 2.49 4.89
CA LEU A 132 -7.35 3.20 4.99
C LEU A 132 -7.63 3.94 3.68
N LEU A 133 -8.78 3.61 3.07
CA LEU A 133 -9.26 4.32 1.89
C LEU A 133 -10.03 5.59 2.27
N THR A 134 -9.89 6.64 1.46
CA THR A 134 -10.77 7.80 1.46
C THR A 134 -11.92 7.62 0.49
N ASN A 135 -12.95 8.48 0.59
CA ASN A 135 -14.02 8.49 -0.40
C ASN A 135 -13.49 8.86 -1.80
N GLN A 136 -12.45 9.71 -1.89
CA GLN A 136 -11.80 10.00 -3.18
C GLN A 136 -11.10 8.78 -3.77
N ASN A 137 -10.48 7.91 -2.95
CA ASN A 137 -9.91 6.67 -3.46
C ASN A 137 -11.00 5.78 -4.08
N LEU A 138 -12.11 5.61 -3.37
CA LEU A 138 -13.24 4.85 -3.89
C LEU A 138 -13.85 5.49 -5.14
N SER A 139 -13.90 6.83 -5.20
CA SER A 139 -14.41 7.59 -6.33
C SER A 139 -13.60 7.30 -7.59
N GLU A 140 -12.27 7.34 -7.45
CA GLU A 140 -11.32 7.05 -8.52
C GLU A 140 -11.40 5.57 -8.95
N ILE A 141 -11.28 4.64 -8.01
CA ILE A 141 -11.29 3.20 -8.29
C ILE A 141 -12.60 2.76 -8.97
N LEU A 142 -13.73 3.27 -8.48
CA LEU A 142 -15.05 2.84 -8.91
C LEU A 142 -15.63 3.68 -10.05
N ASN A 143 -14.97 4.78 -10.42
CA ASN A 143 -15.48 5.78 -11.36
C ASN A 143 -16.88 6.30 -10.99
N PHE A 144 -17.09 6.60 -9.70
CA PHE A 144 -18.32 7.20 -9.18
C PHE A 144 -18.05 8.56 -8.57
N ALA A 145 -19.06 9.42 -8.51
CA ALA A 145 -18.95 10.68 -7.80
C ALA A 145 -18.68 10.44 -6.30
N ASP A 146 -17.73 11.19 -5.73
CA ASP A 146 -17.39 11.17 -4.31
C ASP A 146 -18.63 11.37 -3.41
N SER A 147 -19.51 12.30 -3.81
CA SER A 147 -20.78 12.57 -3.11
C SER A 147 -21.72 11.35 -3.07
N LEU A 148 -21.79 10.56 -4.14
CA LEU A 148 -22.58 9.34 -4.18
C LEU A 148 -21.99 8.28 -3.23
N ILE A 149 -20.68 8.13 -3.20
CA ILE A 149 -20.01 7.20 -2.28
C ILE A 149 -20.27 7.60 -0.83
N ALA A 150 -20.05 8.88 -0.51
CA ALA A 150 -20.32 9.41 0.83
C ALA A 150 -21.78 9.15 1.27
N GLN A 151 -22.75 9.40 0.38
CA GLN A 151 -24.16 9.15 0.65
C GLN A 151 -24.46 7.67 0.88
N LEU A 152 -23.94 6.77 0.04
CA LEU A 152 -24.16 5.33 0.16
C LEU A 152 -23.62 4.78 1.47
N LEU A 153 -22.37 5.13 1.81
CA LEU A 153 -21.72 4.69 3.05
C LEU A 153 -22.42 5.25 4.28
N ALA A 154 -22.72 6.55 4.32
CA ALA A 154 -23.41 7.17 5.45
C ALA A 154 -24.84 6.62 5.66
N ASN A 155 -25.57 6.30 4.60
CA ASN A 155 -26.87 5.64 4.70
C ASN A 155 -26.74 4.24 5.31
N HIS A 156 -25.76 3.46 4.86
CA HIS A 156 -25.49 2.12 5.38
C HIS A 156 -25.10 2.16 6.86
N GLU A 157 -24.18 3.04 7.26
CA GLU A 157 -23.74 3.22 8.65
C GLU A 157 -24.93 3.62 9.55
N ARG A 158 -25.81 4.51 9.08
CA ARG A 158 -27.02 4.92 9.81
C ARG A 158 -28.03 3.80 10.01
N GLN A 159 -28.23 2.96 8.98
CA GLN A 159 -29.18 1.85 8.98
C GLN A 159 -28.69 0.67 9.82
N THR A 160 -27.41 0.30 9.69
CA THR A 160 -26.82 -0.89 10.33
C THR A 160 -26.18 -0.62 11.68
N LYS A 161 -26.00 0.66 12.06
CA LYS A 161 -25.25 1.09 13.24
C LYS A 161 -23.81 0.56 13.28
N THR A 162 -23.27 0.17 12.13
CA THR A 162 -21.92 -0.38 12.00
C THR A 162 -21.08 0.58 11.18
N LEU A 163 -19.94 1.01 11.73
CA LEU A 163 -19.00 1.88 11.02
C LEU A 163 -18.18 1.09 10.00
N ILE A 164 -17.93 1.70 8.85
CA ILE A 164 -17.12 1.11 7.79
C ILE A 164 -15.68 1.58 8.03
N PRO A 165 -14.66 0.70 8.07
CA PRO A 165 -13.28 1.09 8.37
C PRO A 165 -12.64 1.84 7.21
N ARG A 166 -12.89 3.14 7.15
CA ARG A 166 -12.33 4.10 6.18
C ARG A 166 -11.56 5.18 6.91
N ARG A 167 -10.72 5.94 6.20
CA ARG A 167 -9.88 6.97 6.81
C ARG A 167 -10.68 7.92 7.71
N GLY A 168 -11.75 8.50 7.18
CA GLY A 168 -12.62 9.41 7.95
C GLY A 168 -13.51 8.77 9.03
N THR A 169 -13.28 7.49 9.36
CA THR A 169 -13.86 6.86 10.56
C THR A 169 -12.73 6.55 11.54
N ILE A 170 -11.71 5.80 11.12
CA ILE A 170 -10.64 5.37 12.01
C ILE A 170 -9.77 6.55 12.48
N HIS A 171 -9.42 7.46 11.58
CA HIS A 171 -8.55 8.60 11.91
C HIS A 171 -9.32 9.78 12.51
N ASP A 172 -10.61 9.91 12.22
CA ASP A 172 -11.45 10.99 12.78
C ASP A 172 -11.97 10.65 14.19
N ILE A 173 -12.05 9.36 14.56
CA ILE A 173 -12.39 8.91 15.93
C ILE A 173 -11.35 9.37 16.98
N GLY A 174 -10.11 9.67 16.58
CA GLY A 174 -9.03 10.12 17.48
C GLY A 174 -8.84 11.63 17.60
N SER A 175 -9.67 12.45 16.93
CA SER A 175 -9.57 13.92 16.98
C SER A 175 -10.50 14.57 18.03
N ALA A 176 -10.98 13.79 19.00
CA ALA A 176 -11.79 14.27 20.13
C ALA A 176 -10.93 14.52 21.38
#